data_AF-A0A7W1KXT7-F1
#
_entry.id   AF-A0A7W1KXT7-F1
#
_cell.length_a   1.000
_cell.length_b   1.000
_cell.length_c   1.000
_cell.angle_alpha   90.00
_cell.angle_beta   90.00
_cell.angle_gamma   90.00
#
_symmetry.space_group_name_H-M   'P 1'
#
loop_
_entity.id
_entity.type
_entity.pdbx_description
1 polymer ?
#
loop_
_entity_poly.entity_id
_entity_poly.type
_entity_poly.pdbx_seq_one_letter_code
_entity_poly.pdbx_strand_id
1 'polypeptide(L)'
;MKYIDEYRAGDIAKKLAEQIAHLTTRPLKIMEVCGGHTHTIFKYGIEDMLPDNITMIHGPGCPVCVIPLGRVDDAISIAMQPDVIFTTFGDAMRVPGSKTSLLDAKASGADVRMVYSPLDALKIAKKNPERQVVFLALGFETTAPST
;
A
#
# COMPACT_ATOMS: atom_id res chain seq x y z
N MET A 1 -13.43 5.59 19.07
CA MET A 1 -13.94 5.55 17.68
C MET A 1 -15.32 4.91 17.75
N LYS A 2 -16.35 5.58 17.25
CA LYS A 2 -17.74 5.09 17.35
C LYS A 2 -17.87 3.75 16.61
N TYR A 3 -18.62 2.79 17.16
CA TYR A 3 -18.92 1.47 16.56
C TYR A 3 -17.78 0.42 16.50
N ILE A 4 -16.62 0.67 17.13
CA ILE A 4 -15.53 -0.33 17.15
C ILE A 4 -15.97 -1.64 17.80
N ASP A 5 -16.66 -1.56 18.94
CA ASP A 5 -17.02 -2.75 19.72
C ASP A 5 -18.08 -3.59 18.99
N GLU A 6 -19.06 -2.92 18.38
CA GLU A 6 -20.13 -3.56 17.61
C GLU A 6 -19.59 -4.28 16.35
N TYR A 7 -18.71 -3.63 15.58
CA TYR A 7 -18.14 -4.23 14.36
C TYR A 7 -17.00 -5.23 14.63
N ARG A 8 -16.56 -5.38 15.88
CA ARG A 8 -15.56 -6.39 16.29
C ARG A 8 -16.13 -7.45 17.23
N ALA A 9 -17.45 -7.51 17.36
CA ALA A 9 -18.13 -8.48 18.19
C ALA A 9 -18.05 -9.88 17.56
N GLY A 10 -17.31 -10.78 18.21
CA GLY A 10 -17.05 -12.12 17.69
C GLY A 10 -18.30 -13.02 17.62
N ASP A 11 -19.31 -12.77 18.47
CA ASP A 11 -20.59 -13.47 18.42
C ASP A 11 -21.41 -13.07 17.18
N ILE A 12 -21.36 -11.80 16.78
CA ILE A 12 -21.96 -11.32 15.52
C ILE A 12 -21.23 -11.98 14.34
N ALA A 13 -19.90 -12.02 14.34
CA ALA A 13 -19.13 -12.64 13.27
C ALA A 13 -19.46 -14.13 13.08
N LYS A 14 -19.60 -14.90 14.18
CA LYS A 14 -20.00 -16.32 14.11
C LYS A 14 -21.40 -16.50 13.52
N LYS A 15 -22.38 -15.72 13.95
CA LYS A 15 -23.75 -15.76 13.41
C LYS A 15 -23.77 -15.43 11.92
N LEU A 16 -22.96 -14.48 11.47
CA LEU A 16 -22.83 -14.14 10.05
C LEU A 16 -22.21 -15.29 9.25
N ALA A 17 -21.17 -15.95 9.77
CA ALA A 17 -20.57 -17.12 9.13
C ALA A 17 -21.57 -18.27 8.96
N GLU A 18 -22.38 -18.56 9.98
CA GLU A 18 -23.47 -19.55 9.91
C GLU A 18 -24.52 -19.19 8.83
N GLN A 19 -24.90 -17.92 8.74
CA GLN A 19 -25.82 -17.45 7.69
C GLN A 19 -25.21 -17.57 6.29
N ILE A 20 -23.94 -17.20 6.13
CA ILE A 20 -23.22 -17.36 4.86
C ILE A 20 -23.16 -18.84 4.46
N ALA A 21 -22.90 -19.75 5.41
CA ALA A 21 -22.92 -21.19 5.18
C ALA A 21 -24.28 -21.69 4.68
N HIS A 22 -25.37 -21.22 5.30
CA HIS A 22 -26.73 -21.59 4.87
C HIS A 22 -27.11 -21.07 3.49
N LEU A 23 -26.63 -19.88 3.10
CA LEU A 23 -26.97 -19.25 1.82
C LEU A 23 -26.12 -19.76 0.65
N THR A 24 -24.92 -20.27 0.93
CA THR A 24 -23.97 -20.63 -0.13
C THR A 24 -24.21 -22.04 -0.65
N THR A 25 -24.96 -22.15 -1.74
CA THR A 25 -25.37 -23.43 -2.35
C THR A 25 -24.44 -23.92 -3.47
N ARG A 26 -23.49 -23.11 -3.91
CA ARG A 26 -22.56 -23.42 -5.01
C ARG A 26 -21.17 -22.85 -4.73
N PRO A 27 -20.12 -23.36 -5.39
CA PRO A 27 -18.79 -22.78 -5.28
C PRO A 27 -18.77 -21.29 -5.65
N LEU A 28 -18.20 -20.45 -4.80
CA LEU A 28 -18.04 -19.02 -5.01
C LEU A 28 -16.57 -18.62 -4.91
N LYS A 29 -16.18 -17.66 -5.75
CA LYS A 29 -14.87 -17.01 -5.70
C LYS A 29 -15.08 -15.53 -5.44
N ILE A 30 -14.55 -15.02 -4.33
CA ILE A 30 -14.70 -13.63 -3.92
C ILE A 30 -13.33 -12.98 -3.96
N MET A 31 -13.18 -11.95 -4.78
CA MET A 31 -11.93 -11.20 -4.86
C MET A 31 -12.03 -9.89 -4.09
N GLU A 32 -11.03 -9.63 -3.25
CA GLU A 32 -10.79 -8.30 -2.67
C GLU A 32 -9.57 -7.65 -3.32
N VAL A 33 -9.54 -6.32 -3.34
CA VAL A 33 -8.47 -5.50 -3.94
C VAL A 33 -8.02 -4.40 -2.99
N CYS A 34 -7.89 -4.72 -1.71
CA CYS A 34 -7.43 -3.77 -0.70
C CYS A 34 -6.53 -4.47 0.31
N GLY A 35 -5.25 -4.08 0.37
CA GLY A 35 -4.31 -4.65 1.35
C GLY A 35 -4.79 -4.56 2.81
N GLY A 36 -5.63 -3.57 3.15
CA GLY A 36 -6.26 -3.47 4.47
C GLY A 36 -7.31 -4.57 4.73
N HIS A 37 -8.08 -4.96 3.70
CA HIS A 37 -8.97 -6.11 3.77
C HIS A 37 -8.18 -7.41 3.84
N THR A 38 -7.16 -7.59 3.00
CA THR A 38 -6.24 -8.74 3.07
C THR A 38 -5.69 -8.89 4.50
N HIS A 39 -5.12 -7.82 5.06
CA HIS A 39 -4.60 -7.82 6.43
C HIS A 39 -5.66 -8.21 7.47
N THR A 40 -6.88 -7.70 7.34
CA THR A 40 -7.99 -8.01 8.25
C THR A 40 -8.41 -9.48 8.15
N ILE A 41 -8.52 -10.02 6.93
CA ILE A 41 -8.88 -11.42 6.69
C ILE A 41 -7.88 -12.36 7.37
N PHE A 42 -6.58 -12.15 7.13
CA PHE A 42 -5.53 -12.97 7.74
C PHE A 42 -5.46 -12.78 9.25
N LYS A 43 -5.50 -11.54 9.74
CA LYS A 43 -5.37 -11.23 11.17
C LYS A 43 -6.44 -11.90 12.02
N TYR A 44 -7.66 -12.01 11.50
CA TYR A 44 -8.79 -12.57 12.24
C TYR A 44 -9.18 -13.98 11.78
N GLY A 45 -8.45 -14.59 10.84
CA GLY A 45 -8.76 -15.92 10.31
C GLY A 45 -10.16 -15.98 9.68
N ILE A 46 -10.58 -14.93 8.98
CA ILE A 46 -11.94 -14.84 8.41
C ILE A 46 -12.16 -15.97 7.40
N GLU A 47 -11.13 -16.31 6.61
CA GLU A 47 -11.20 -17.38 5.63
C GLU A 47 -11.47 -18.74 6.29
N ASP A 48 -10.88 -19.02 7.46
CA ASP A 48 -11.11 -20.25 8.23
C ASP A 48 -12.54 -20.34 8.80
N MET A 49 -13.26 -19.22 8.88
CA MET A 49 -14.65 -19.17 9.33
C MET A 49 -15.65 -19.38 8.17
N LEU A 50 -15.20 -19.31 6.92
CA LEU A 50 -16.07 -19.47 5.75
C LEU A 50 -16.21 -20.95 5.38
N PRO A 51 -17.32 -21.35 4.74
CA PRO A 51 -17.47 -22.69 4.20
C PRO A 51 -16.44 -23.00 3.10
N ASP A 52 -16.03 -24.26 2.97
CA ASP A 52 -15.05 -24.73 1.97
C ASP A 52 -15.44 -24.45 0.51
N ASN A 53 -16.73 -24.21 0.23
CA ASN A 53 -17.21 -23.85 -1.10
C ASN A 53 -17.03 -22.35 -1.43
N ILE A 54 -16.44 -21.55 -0.53
CA ILE A 54 -16.06 -20.16 -0.78
C ILE A 54 -14.55 -20.06 -0.83
N THR A 55 -14.01 -19.54 -1.92
CA THR A 55 -12.59 -19.25 -2.07
C THR A 55 -12.37 -17.74 -2.06
N MET A 56 -11.51 -17.25 -1.18
CA MET A 56 -11.07 -15.86 -1.20
C MET A 56 -9.92 -15.70 -2.20
N ILE A 57 -9.95 -14.61 -2.98
CA ILE A 57 -8.88 -14.24 -3.91
C ILE A 57 -8.34 -12.88 -3.48
N HIS A 58 -7.06 -12.84 -3.16
CA HIS A 58 -6.35 -11.61 -2.82
C HIS A 58 -5.81 -10.96 -4.09
N GLY A 59 -6.54 -9.96 -4.57
CA GLY A 59 -6.21 -9.24 -5.79
C GLY A 59 -5.10 -8.19 -5.60
N PRO A 60 -4.82 -7.39 -6.65
CA PRO A 60 -3.76 -6.38 -6.67
C PRO A 60 -4.10 -5.12 -5.83
N GLY A 61 -4.37 -5.29 -4.54
CA GLY A 61 -4.78 -4.23 -3.61
C GLY A 61 -3.65 -3.41 -2.98
N CYS A 62 -2.43 -3.52 -3.50
CA CYS A 62 -1.23 -2.86 -2.98
C CYS A 62 -0.62 -1.98 -4.08
N PRO A 63 -0.75 -0.64 -4.02
CA PRO A 63 -0.26 0.25 -5.08
C PRO A 63 1.26 0.16 -5.28
N VAL A 64 2.01 -0.05 -4.19
CA VAL A 64 3.47 -0.22 -4.19
C VAL A 64 3.87 -1.50 -4.92
N CYS A 65 3.08 -2.57 -4.76
CA CYS A 65 3.39 -3.88 -5.28
C CYS A 65 3.13 -3.98 -6.79
N VAL A 66 2.31 -3.07 -7.35
CA VAL A 66 1.91 -3.07 -8.77
C VAL A 66 2.56 -1.96 -9.58
N ILE A 67 3.50 -1.22 -8.99
CA ILE A 67 4.28 -0.22 -9.73
C ILE A 67 5.07 -0.91 -10.85
N PRO A 68 5.01 -0.42 -12.11
CA PRO A 68 5.81 -0.98 -13.18
C PRO A 68 7.31 -0.82 -12.89
N LEU A 69 8.11 -1.86 -13.16
CA LEU A 69 9.55 -1.86 -12.93
C LEU A 69 10.25 -0.63 -13.52
N GLY A 70 9.90 -0.25 -14.76
CA GLY A 70 10.46 0.93 -15.42
C GLY A 70 10.18 2.24 -14.68
N ARG A 71 9.07 2.35 -13.94
CA ARG A 71 8.78 3.54 -13.12
C ARG A 71 9.66 3.62 -11.87
N VAL A 72 10.05 2.47 -11.32
CA VAL A 72 11.03 2.41 -10.24
C VAL A 72 12.41 2.84 -10.74
N ASP A 73 12.79 2.38 -11.94
CA ASP A 73 14.05 2.78 -12.59
C ASP A 73 14.08 4.29 -12.89
N ASP A 74 12.99 4.86 -13.42
CA ASP A 74 12.84 6.31 -13.61
C ASP A 74 13.03 7.07 -12.29
N ALA A 75 12.38 6.60 -11.20
CA ALA A 75 12.48 7.20 -9.88
C ALA A 75 13.92 7.17 -9.34
N ILE A 76 14.63 6.06 -9.48
CA ILE A 76 16.03 5.91 -9.08
C ILE A 76 16.92 6.86 -9.90
N SER A 77 16.70 6.93 -11.22
CA SER A 77 17.44 7.82 -12.12
C SER A 77 17.30 9.29 -11.71
N ILE A 78 16.06 9.71 -11.38
CA ILE A 78 15.79 11.07 -10.87
C ILE A 78 16.46 11.28 -9.50
N ALA A 79 16.38 10.32 -8.60
CA ALA A 79 16.98 10.42 -7.26
C ALA A 79 18.50 10.59 -7.27
N MET A 80 19.18 10.03 -8.28
CA MET A 80 20.64 10.12 -8.44
C MET A 80 21.13 11.47 -9.00
N GLN A 81 20.23 12.37 -9.40
CA GLN A 81 20.63 13.69 -9.90
C GLN A 81 21.20 14.56 -8.75
N PRO A 82 22.36 15.22 -8.94
CA PRO A 82 23.06 15.91 -7.85
C PRO A 82 22.24 16.99 -7.13
N ASP A 83 21.34 17.67 -7.83
CA ASP A 83 20.51 18.79 -7.36
C ASP A 83 19.13 18.38 -6.86
N VAL A 84 18.81 17.08 -6.89
CA VAL A 84 17.51 16.55 -6.48
C VAL A 84 17.49 16.16 -5.00
N ILE A 85 16.39 16.50 -4.31
CA ILE A 85 15.97 15.86 -3.06
C ILE A 85 14.76 15.00 -3.41
N PHE A 86 14.94 13.68 -3.40
CA PHE A 86 13.89 12.74 -3.76
C PHE A 86 13.11 12.33 -2.52
N THR A 87 11.78 12.39 -2.59
CA THR A 87 10.89 12.08 -1.48
C THR A 87 9.90 10.99 -1.86
N THR A 88 9.64 10.07 -0.95
CA THR A 88 8.69 8.96 -1.18
C THR A 88 8.19 8.38 0.13
N PHE A 89 7.15 7.54 0.07
CA PHE A 89 6.71 6.74 1.21
C PHE A 89 7.72 5.63 1.53
N GLY A 90 7.76 5.18 2.79
CA GLY A 90 8.79 4.25 3.26
C GLY A 90 8.72 2.85 2.64
N ASP A 91 7.52 2.41 2.27
CA ASP A 91 7.27 1.15 1.58
C ASP A 91 7.88 1.12 0.16
N ALA A 92 7.76 2.22 -0.58
CA ALA A 92 8.33 2.36 -1.91
C ALA A 92 9.88 2.34 -1.93
N MET A 93 10.55 2.68 -0.83
CA MET A 93 12.02 2.74 -0.78
C MET A 93 12.70 1.39 -1.07
N ARG A 94 12.03 0.28 -0.73
CA ARG A 94 12.58 -1.09 -0.84
C ARG A 94 12.16 -1.80 -2.12
N VAL A 95 11.32 -1.18 -2.94
CA VAL A 95 10.88 -1.79 -4.19
C VAL A 95 12.10 -1.92 -5.11
N PRO A 96 12.42 -3.13 -5.59
CA PRO A 96 13.54 -3.32 -6.50
C PRO A 96 13.20 -2.74 -7.87
N GLY A 97 14.11 -1.93 -8.41
CA GLY A 97 14.20 -1.64 -9.84
C GLY A 97 14.92 -2.77 -10.57
N SER A 98 15.31 -2.53 -11.83
CA SER A 98 16.02 -3.52 -12.64
C SER A 98 17.43 -3.84 -12.11
N LYS A 99 18.07 -2.91 -11.39
CA LYS A 99 19.44 -3.07 -10.87
C LYS A 99 19.58 -2.78 -9.38
N THR A 100 18.87 -1.77 -8.88
CA THR A 100 18.99 -1.27 -7.50
C THR A 100 17.62 -0.86 -6.98
N SER A 101 17.54 -0.45 -5.71
CA SER A 101 16.36 0.20 -5.12
C SER A 101 16.65 1.67 -4.78
N LEU A 102 15.62 2.43 -4.39
CA LEU A 102 15.80 3.78 -3.83
C LEU A 102 16.59 3.76 -2.51
N LEU A 103 16.50 2.67 -1.74
CA LEU A 103 17.31 2.48 -0.55
C LEU A 103 18.80 2.31 -0.88
N ASP A 104 19.12 1.59 -1.95
CA ASP A 104 20.51 1.43 -2.42
C ASP A 104 21.06 2.74 -3.01
N ALA A 105 20.22 3.48 -3.75
CA ALA A 105 20.57 4.80 -4.25
C ALA A 105 20.93 5.77 -3.10
N LYS A 106 20.13 5.75 -2.02
CA LYS A 106 20.42 6.50 -0.79
C LYS A 106 21.76 6.10 -0.18
N ALA A 107 22.02 4.80 -0.08
CA ALA A 107 23.30 4.29 0.43
C ALA A 107 24.50 4.70 -0.45
N SER A 108 24.25 4.94 -1.74
CA SER A 108 25.23 5.40 -2.72
C SER A 108 25.40 6.93 -2.77
N GLY A 109 24.73 7.68 -1.88
CA GLY A 109 24.88 9.13 -1.73
C GLY A 109 23.74 9.99 -2.31
N ALA A 110 22.70 9.40 -2.89
CA ALA A 110 21.51 10.15 -3.29
C ALA A 110 20.75 10.72 -2.08
N ASP A 111 20.23 11.94 -2.20
CA ASP A 111 19.40 12.55 -1.15
C ASP A 111 17.96 12.04 -1.25
N VAL A 112 17.72 10.82 -0.74
CA VAL A 112 16.39 10.20 -0.67
C VAL A 112 15.83 10.29 0.76
N ARG A 113 14.66 10.89 0.90
CA ARG A 113 13.99 11.12 2.19
C ARG A 113 12.62 10.45 2.24
N MET A 114 12.38 9.68 3.29
CA MET A 114 11.06 9.14 3.58
C MET A 114 10.15 10.27 4.07
N VAL A 115 8.92 10.33 3.57
CA VAL A 115 7.86 11.22 4.05
C VAL A 115 6.60 10.43 4.40
N TYR A 116 5.75 11.01 5.25
CA TYR A 116 4.46 10.41 5.62
C TYR A 116 3.29 11.03 4.85
N SER A 117 3.50 12.20 4.25
CA SER A 117 2.51 12.86 3.42
C SER A 117 3.18 13.67 2.29
N PRO A 118 2.47 13.92 1.17
CA PRO A 118 2.98 14.81 0.12
C PRO A 118 3.23 16.24 0.63
N LEU A 119 2.50 16.69 1.66
CA LEU A 119 2.72 17.98 2.31
C LEU A 119 4.10 18.10 2.97
N ASP A 120 4.71 16.99 3.38
CA ASP A 120 6.06 17.01 3.93
C ASP A 120 7.10 17.25 2.82
N ALA A 121 6.88 16.74 1.61
CA ALA A 121 7.70 17.08 0.45
C ALA A 121 7.60 18.59 0.13
N LEU A 122 6.40 19.18 0.20
CA LEU A 122 6.22 20.63 0.05
C LEU A 122 6.97 21.43 1.13
N LYS A 123 6.96 20.98 2.38
CA LYS A 123 7.75 21.62 3.45
C LYS A 123 9.25 21.53 3.18
N ILE A 124 9.72 20.41 2.64
CA ILE A 124 11.13 20.24 2.25
C ILE A 124 11.46 21.22 1.10
N ALA A 125 10.61 21.32 0.08
CA ALA A 125 10.78 22.25 -1.03
C ALA A 125 10.91 23.71 -0.56
N LYS A 126 10.02 24.16 0.33
CA LYS A 126 10.08 25.54 0.89
C LYS A 126 11.36 25.83 1.67
N LYS A 127 12.00 24.80 2.24
CA LYS A 127 13.25 24.93 3.02
C LYS A 127 14.52 24.82 2.16
N ASN A 128 14.42 24.35 0.92
CA ASN A 128 15.55 24.14 0.02
C ASN A 128 15.21 24.76 -1.36
N PRO A 129 15.00 26.09 -1.43
CA PRO A 129 14.54 26.77 -2.66
C PRO A 129 15.50 26.65 -3.85
N GLU A 130 16.77 26.32 -3.60
CA GLU A 130 17.83 26.12 -4.60
C GLU A 130 17.91 24.68 -5.14
N ARG A 131 17.08 23.76 -4.62
CA ARG A 131 17.09 22.32 -4.95
C ARG A 131 15.80 21.93 -5.65
N GLN A 132 15.87 20.91 -6.52
CA GLN A 132 14.68 20.28 -7.09
C GLN A 132 14.13 19.26 -6.09
N VAL A 133 12.90 19.45 -5.59
CA VAL A 133 12.26 18.48 -4.70
C VAL A 133 11.22 17.69 -5.47
N VAL A 134 11.47 16.39 -5.61
CA VAL A 134 10.60 15.47 -6.35
C VAL A 134 9.92 14.53 -5.36
N PHE A 135 8.61 14.37 -5.50
CA PHE A 135 7.83 13.40 -4.73
C PHE A 135 7.34 12.29 -5.65
N LEU A 136 7.70 11.04 -5.34
CA LEU A 136 7.14 9.87 -6.00
C LEU A 136 5.71 9.65 -5.51
N ALA A 137 4.76 10.27 -6.21
CA ALA A 137 3.33 10.08 -5.98
C ALA A 137 2.92 8.66 -6.40
N LEU A 138 2.69 7.81 -5.41
CA LEU A 138 2.24 6.43 -5.59
C LEU A 138 1.05 6.16 -4.67
N GLY A 139 -0.01 5.61 -5.24
CA GLY A 139 -1.20 5.21 -4.51
C GLY A 139 -2.41 5.06 -5.42
N PHE A 140 -3.47 4.48 -4.86
CA PHE A 140 -4.78 4.42 -5.48
C PHE A 140 -5.60 5.69 -5.16
N GLU A 141 -6.91 5.65 -5.40
CA GLU A 141 -7.82 6.79 -5.30
C GLU A 141 -7.85 7.43 -3.90
N THR A 142 -7.48 6.71 -2.84
CA THR A 142 -7.40 7.27 -1.48
C THR A 142 -6.18 8.15 -1.26
N THR A 143 -5.10 7.93 -2.03
CA THR A 143 -3.85 8.67 -1.89
C THR A 143 -3.77 9.80 -2.92
N ALA A 144 -4.28 9.58 -4.14
CA ALA A 144 -4.19 10.54 -5.25
C ALA A 144 -4.71 11.95 -4.94
N PRO A 145 -5.80 12.19 -4.18
CA PRO A 145 -6.26 13.53 -3.86
C PRO A 145 -5.30 14.33 -2.96
N SER A 146 -4.42 13.64 -2.23
CA SER A 146 -3.46 14.28 -1.32
C SER A 146 -2.14 14.65 -1.99
N THR A 147 -1.90 14.17 -3.21
CA THR A 147 -0.66 14.34 -3.99
C THR A 147 -0.84 15.42 -5.04
#